data_AF-A0A2G5HZZ5-F1
#
_entry.id   AF-A0A2G5HZZ5-F1
#
_cell.length_a   1.000
_cell.length_b   1.000
_cell.length_c   1.000
_cell.angle_alpha   90.00
_cell.angle_beta   90.00
_cell.angle_gamma   90.00
#
_symmetry.space_group_name_H-M   'P 1'
#
loop_
_entity.id
_entity.type
_entity.pdbx_description
1 polymer ?
#
loop_
_entity_poly.entity_id
_entity_poly.type
_entity_poly.pdbx_seq_one_letter_code
_entity_poly.pdbx_strand_id
1 'polypeptide(L)'
;MHGLGQYGQTFSAYYDPKTGTVTERLVSNTNHDMFCPGISSAFDGSVVVTGGSSTKKVSVHTVGSGGGFVVAPELAIPRGYQSQVTLSDGRLFTIGGSWIRVTNNQPGSGQVGGKTGEVYDFNTKKWTVLPGCPTAPLETNDKEGLYRSDNHAWLFSWKNGSVFQAGPSKAMNWFYTNSQGSFASAGTRDNTDAMCGVFQMYDATTGSIFTAGGAPDYDQSPGINNANVITINQASGQANVRKLRGMNHPRAFANAVTLPIGQVLILGGQTYARTFTDNDAVTVPELWDPVTNNFTDLADSRIPRTYHSAAALLPDGTVFSGGGGLCDFCGSANHLDGQIFTPPYLLKADGVTLAKRPNITSIQPSVLKVGGEMTITVSSSSGSGTNGIRVALLRLGSSTHSTDTDSRRVPLSGGTSVGAGATRYRLPSDPGVLLPGYYYVFALANGVPSQASIVRVTP
;
A
#
# COMPACT_ATOMS: atom_id res chain seq x y z
N MET A 1 -3.41 -24.76 -15.77
CA MET A 1 -2.56 -24.97 -14.57
C MET A 1 -1.25 -24.23 -14.81
N HIS A 2 -1.15 -22.98 -14.37
CA HIS A 2 0.11 -22.25 -14.38
C HIS A 2 0.80 -22.55 -13.06
N GLY A 3 1.72 -23.51 -13.08
CA GLY A 3 2.53 -23.81 -11.90
C GLY A 3 3.23 -22.54 -11.43
N LEU A 4 3.34 -22.41 -10.10
CA LEU A 4 4.18 -21.43 -9.41
C LEU A 4 5.44 -21.13 -10.22
N GLY A 5 5.80 -19.85 -10.39
CA GLY A 5 7.08 -19.46 -10.98
C GLY A 5 8.20 -20.36 -10.43
N GLN A 6 8.92 -21.02 -11.32
CA GLN A 6 10.11 -21.77 -10.97
C GLN A 6 11.23 -21.23 -11.86
N TYR A 7 12.46 -21.22 -11.35
CA TYR A 7 13.68 -20.94 -12.12
C TYR A 7 13.83 -19.49 -12.61
N GLY A 8 13.50 -18.50 -11.75
CA GLY A 8 13.79 -17.09 -12.06
C GLY A 8 12.84 -16.48 -13.10
N GLN A 9 11.62 -16.98 -13.18
CA GLN A 9 10.60 -16.49 -14.10
C GLN A 9 9.41 -15.94 -13.33
N THR A 10 8.86 -14.82 -13.81
CA THR A 10 7.60 -14.27 -13.31
C THR A 10 6.60 -14.18 -14.44
N PHE A 11 5.43 -14.81 -14.28
CA PHE A 11 4.28 -14.54 -15.14
C PHE A 11 3.55 -13.31 -14.60
N SER A 12 3.23 -12.37 -15.48
CA SER A 12 2.44 -11.18 -15.16
C SER A 12 1.31 -10.98 -16.15
N ALA A 13 0.31 -10.20 -15.73
CA ALA A 13 -0.78 -9.74 -16.58
C ALA A 13 -0.96 -8.23 -16.42
N TYR A 14 -1.31 -7.55 -17.52
CA TYR A 14 -1.60 -6.13 -17.56
C TYR A 14 -3.07 -5.94 -17.93
N TYR A 15 -3.81 -5.29 -17.05
CA TYR A 15 -5.19 -4.90 -17.29
C TYR A 15 -5.26 -3.41 -17.65
N ASP A 16 -5.85 -3.08 -18.79
CA ASP A 16 -6.18 -1.71 -19.16
C ASP A 16 -7.64 -1.40 -18.80
N PRO A 17 -7.91 -0.60 -17.75
CA PRO A 17 -9.26 -0.30 -17.32
C PRO A 17 -10.07 0.53 -18.33
N LYS A 18 -9.44 1.16 -19.33
CA LYS A 18 -10.14 1.92 -20.37
C LYS A 18 -10.72 1.03 -21.46
N THR A 19 -9.98 -0.01 -21.84
CA THR A 19 -10.35 -0.90 -22.95
C THR A 19 -10.89 -2.25 -22.46
N GLY A 20 -10.65 -2.60 -21.20
CA GLY A 20 -10.95 -3.92 -20.65
C GLY A 20 -9.96 -5.00 -21.08
N THR A 21 -8.90 -4.64 -21.82
CA THR A 21 -7.94 -5.60 -22.35
C THR A 21 -7.06 -6.16 -21.24
N VAL A 22 -6.84 -7.47 -21.28
CA VAL A 22 -5.83 -8.16 -20.46
C VAL A 22 -4.75 -8.73 -21.37
N THR A 23 -3.48 -8.41 -21.09
CA THR A 23 -2.34 -8.99 -21.80
C THR A 23 -1.41 -9.69 -20.83
N GLU A 24 -1.04 -10.93 -21.15
CA GLU A 24 -0.10 -11.70 -20.36
C GLU A 24 1.34 -11.44 -20.83
N ARG A 25 2.28 -11.55 -19.91
CA ARG A 25 3.70 -11.47 -20.19
C ARG A 25 4.48 -12.42 -19.31
N LEU A 26 5.41 -13.13 -19.94
CA LEU A 26 6.47 -13.83 -19.22
C LEU A 26 7.67 -12.88 -19.05
N VAL A 27 8.05 -12.64 -17.80
CA VAL A 27 9.27 -11.92 -17.42
C VAL A 27 10.31 -12.95 -17.01
N SER A 28 11.23 -13.25 -17.93
CA SER A 28 12.34 -14.19 -17.70
C SER A 28 13.71 -13.53 -17.81
N ASN A 29 13.80 -12.33 -18.40
CA ASN A 29 15.05 -11.64 -18.68
C ASN A 29 15.78 -11.15 -17.41
N THR A 30 15.09 -11.09 -16.27
CA THR A 30 15.68 -10.70 -14.98
C THR A 30 16.16 -11.88 -14.15
N ASN A 31 15.85 -13.12 -14.56
CA ASN A 31 16.08 -14.32 -13.76
C ASN A 31 15.57 -14.16 -12.31
N HIS A 32 14.39 -13.55 -12.17
CA HIS A 32 13.74 -13.22 -10.92
C HIS A 32 12.30 -13.76 -10.94
N ASP A 33 12.05 -14.76 -10.10
CA ASP A 33 10.71 -15.14 -9.67
C ASP A 33 10.31 -14.22 -8.51
N MET A 34 9.41 -13.29 -8.82
CA MET A 34 8.97 -12.17 -7.98
C MET A 34 7.81 -12.55 -7.05
N PHE A 35 7.53 -13.83 -6.82
CA PHE A 35 6.56 -14.23 -5.79
C PHE A 35 7.09 -13.95 -4.38
N CYS A 36 6.23 -13.48 -3.46
CA CYS A 36 6.58 -13.07 -2.08
C CYS A 36 7.57 -11.89 -1.91
N PRO A 37 7.54 -10.84 -2.75
CA PRO A 37 8.59 -9.82 -2.75
C PRO A 37 8.29 -8.67 -1.77
N GLY A 38 9.24 -7.75 -1.65
CA GLY A 38 8.96 -6.36 -1.29
C GLY A 38 8.71 -5.52 -2.55
N ILE A 39 7.83 -4.52 -2.49
CA ILE A 39 7.50 -3.63 -3.62
C ILE A 39 7.42 -2.16 -3.19
N SER A 40 8.05 -1.26 -3.96
CA SER A 40 7.95 0.20 -3.79
C SER A 40 8.24 0.94 -5.08
N SER A 41 7.71 2.15 -5.21
CA SER A 41 7.89 3.05 -6.35
C SER A 41 8.94 4.12 -6.03
N ALA A 42 9.95 4.24 -6.88
CA ALA A 42 10.97 5.28 -6.84
C ALA A 42 10.41 6.66 -7.26
N PHE A 43 11.21 7.72 -7.08
CA PHE A 43 10.81 9.11 -7.40
C PHE A 43 10.55 9.36 -8.90
N ASP A 44 11.08 8.51 -9.77
CA ASP A 44 10.84 8.54 -11.22
C ASP A 44 9.66 7.65 -11.66
N GLY A 45 8.94 7.04 -10.71
CA GLY A 45 7.82 6.14 -10.96
C GLY A 45 8.22 4.71 -11.25
N SER A 46 9.51 4.38 -11.24
CA SER A 46 9.96 3.00 -11.41
C SER A 46 9.51 2.14 -10.23
N VAL A 47 8.89 1.00 -10.51
CA VAL A 47 8.50 0.01 -9.49
C VAL A 47 9.67 -0.94 -9.26
N VAL A 48 10.15 -1.00 -8.01
CA VAL A 48 11.28 -1.82 -7.58
C VAL A 48 10.75 -3.01 -6.78
N VAL A 49 11.01 -4.22 -7.30
CA VAL A 49 10.60 -5.49 -6.71
C VAL A 49 11.84 -6.21 -6.18
N THR A 50 11.85 -6.59 -4.91
CA THR A 50 13.00 -7.20 -4.25
C THR A 50 12.68 -8.57 -3.65
N GLY A 51 13.63 -9.50 -3.72
CA GLY A 51 13.60 -10.77 -3.00
C GLY A 51 12.44 -11.69 -3.43
N GLY A 52 11.79 -12.31 -2.45
CA GLY A 52 10.75 -13.31 -2.74
C GLY A 52 11.34 -14.67 -3.08
N SER A 53 10.76 -15.43 -4.00
CA SER A 53 11.27 -16.76 -4.38
C SER A 53 12.73 -16.71 -4.83
N SER A 54 13.14 -15.65 -5.56
CA SER A 54 14.53 -15.39 -5.89
C SER A 54 15.14 -14.39 -4.90
N THR A 55 15.46 -14.87 -3.70
CA THR A 55 15.56 -14.07 -2.47
C THR A 55 16.55 -12.91 -2.43
N LYS A 56 17.52 -12.83 -3.36
CA LYS A 56 18.43 -11.67 -3.48
C LYS A 56 18.14 -10.78 -4.67
N LYS A 57 17.35 -11.25 -5.63
CA LYS A 57 17.16 -10.59 -6.92
C LYS A 57 16.38 -9.31 -6.73
N VAL A 58 16.69 -8.34 -7.60
CA VAL A 58 15.98 -7.07 -7.67
C VAL A 58 15.65 -6.81 -9.13
N SER A 59 14.38 -6.51 -9.38
CA SER A 59 13.87 -6.17 -10.70
C SER A 59 13.20 -4.80 -10.66
N VAL A 60 13.44 -3.99 -11.69
CA VAL A 60 12.88 -2.64 -11.79
C VAL A 60 12.03 -2.55 -13.04
N HIS A 61 10.76 -2.17 -12.88
CA HIS A 61 9.88 -1.82 -13.97
C HIS A 61 9.83 -0.30 -14.12
N THR A 62 10.39 0.23 -15.20
CA THR A 62 10.39 1.67 -15.49
C THR A 62 9.16 2.06 -16.31
N VAL A 63 8.61 3.26 -16.05
CA VAL A 63 7.52 3.83 -16.85
C VAL A 63 7.96 3.95 -18.32
N GLY A 64 7.13 3.49 -19.24
CA GLY A 64 7.43 3.54 -20.68
C GLY A 64 8.31 2.40 -21.22
N SER A 65 8.73 1.45 -20.39
CA SER A 65 9.52 0.26 -20.79
C SER A 65 8.79 -0.76 -21.68
N GLY A 66 7.62 -0.40 -22.24
CA GLY A 66 6.76 -1.35 -22.95
C GLY A 66 6.37 -2.56 -22.09
N GLY A 67 6.27 -2.40 -20.76
CA GLY A 67 5.93 -3.48 -19.82
C GLY A 67 7.11 -4.34 -19.33
N GLY A 68 8.37 -3.93 -19.59
CA GLY A 68 9.56 -4.73 -19.27
C GLY A 68 10.11 -4.49 -17.87
N PHE A 69 10.80 -5.49 -17.32
CA PHE A 69 11.62 -5.35 -16.12
C PHE A 69 13.10 -5.39 -16.49
N VAL A 70 13.95 -4.68 -15.75
CA VAL A 70 15.41 -4.77 -15.86
C VAL A 70 16.03 -5.25 -14.56
N VAL A 71 17.22 -5.84 -14.63
CA VAL A 71 17.99 -6.28 -13.46
C VAL A 71 18.55 -5.06 -12.73
N ALA A 72 18.48 -5.08 -11.40
CA ALA A 72 19.14 -4.14 -10.52
C ALA A 72 20.07 -4.86 -9.53
N PRO A 73 20.96 -4.13 -8.83
CA PRO A 73 21.86 -4.69 -7.82
C PRO A 73 21.11 -5.53 -6.79
N GLU A 74 21.65 -6.71 -6.50
CA GLU A 74 21.07 -7.65 -5.54
C GLU A 74 21.06 -7.09 -4.11
N LEU A 75 20.05 -7.50 -3.34
CA LEU A 75 19.99 -7.25 -1.89
C LEU A 75 21.27 -7.75 -1.20
N ALA A 76 21.72 -7.02 -0.18
CA ALA A 76 22.81 -7.49 0.67
C ALA A 76 22.38 -8.72 1.48
N ILE A 77 21.15 -8.72 2.02
CA ILE A 77 20.57 -9.81 2.79
C ILE A 77 19.42 -10.44 1.98
N PRO A 78 19.38 -11.77 1.79
CA PRO A 78 18.30 -12.44 1.08
C PRO A 78 17.00 -12.40 1.89
N ARG A 79 15.86 -12.08 1.24
CA ARG A 79 14.56 -11.88 1.89
C ARG A 79 13.40 -12.42 1.07
N GLY A 80 12.29 -12.70 1.74
CA GLY A 80 10.95 -12.81 1.18
C GLY A 80 9.93 -12.44 2.25
N TYR A 81 8.78 -11.88 1.89
CA TYR A 81 7.80 -11.27 2.81
C TYR A 81 8.30 -10.08 3.64
N GLN A 82 9.45 -9.52 3.26
CA GLN A 82 9.87 -8.22 3.76
C GLN A 82 8.92 -7.14 3.28
N SER A 83 8.76 -6.10 4.09
CA SER A 83 8.21 -4.84 3.62
C SER A 83 9.35 -3.91 3.22
N GLN A 84 9.06 -3.02 2.27
CA GLN A 84 9.98 -2.00 1.82
C GLN A 84 9.23 -0.68 1.60
N VAL A 85 9.94 0.44 1.64
CA VAL A 85 9.33 1.76 1.44
C VAL A 85 10.34 2.74 0.84
N THR A 86 9.85 3.64 -0.01
CA THR A 86 10.64 4.76 -0.54
C THR A 86 10.77 5.88 0.49
N LEU A 87 12.01 6.26 0.82
CA LEU A 87 12.34 7.29 1.79
C LEU A 87 12.14 8.70 1.25
N SER A 88 12.02 9.69 2.15
CA SER A 88 11.87 11.10 1.80
C SER A 88 13.04 11.70 1.00
N ASP A 89 14.19 11.02 0.97
CA ASP A 89 15.38 11.40 0.20
C ASP A 89 15.55 10.59 -1.10
N GLY A 90 14.60 9.70 -1.42
CA GLY A 90 14.57 8.92 -2.65
C GLY A 90 15.25 7.57 -2.58
N ARG A 91 15.93 7.24 -1.47
CA ARG A 91 16.44 5.89 -1.22
C ARG A 91 15.30 4.90 -0.94
N LEU A 92 15.57 3.59 -1.01
CA LEU A 92 14.61 2.55 -0.57
C LEU A 92 15.10 1.90 0.71
N PHE A 93 14.24 1.78 1.72
CA PHE A 93 14.51 1.01 2.93
C PHE A 93 13.71 -0.28 2.94
N THR A 94 14.32 -1.37 3.40
CA THR A 94 13.63 -2.65 3.65
C THR A 94 14.15 -3.30 4.93
N ILE A 95 13.29 -4.08 5.61
CA ILE A 95 13.61 -4.79 6.84
C ILE A 95 12.73 -6.03 6.97
N GLY A 96 13.21 -7.05 7.70
CA GLY A 96 12.47 -8.29 7.91
C GLY A 96 12.45 -9.18 6.67
N GLY A 97 11.53 -10.13 6.66
CA GLY A 97 11.30 -11.05 5.55
C GLY A 97 12.07 -12.36 5.66
N SER A 98 11.68 -13.18 6.63
CA SER A 98 12.20 -14.53 6.84
C SER A 98 11.44 -15.60 6.06
N TRP A 99 10.47 -15.23 5.22
CA TRP A 99 9.84 -16.20 4.33
C TRP A 99 10.86 -16.79 3.37
N ILE A 100 10.80 -18.11 3.27
CA ILE A 100 11.59 -18.92 2.36
C ILE A 100 10.69 -19.98 1.76
N ARG A 101 10.90 -20.26 0.48
CA ARG A 101 10.39 -21.48 -0.15
C ARG A 101 11.40 -22.59 0.13
N VAL A 102 11.07 -23.52 1.02
CA VAL A 102 11.82 -24.77 1.14
C VAL A 102 11.36 -25.66 -0.02
N THR A 103 12.09 -25.65 -1.14
CA THR A 103 11.96 -26.74 -2.13
C THR A 103 13.04 -27.78 -1.84
N ASN A 104 12.69 -29.05 -2.00
CA ASN A 104 13.67 -30.13 -2.03
C ASN A 104 14.71 -29.77 -3.12
N ASN A 105 15.93 -29.42 -2.71
CA ASN A 105 17.09 -29.05 -3.55
C ASN A 105 17.24 -27.59 -4.02
N GLN A 106 16.66 -26.58 -3.36
CA GLN A 106 17.15 -25.19 -3.51
C GLN A 106 17.22 -24.49 -2.14
N PRO A 107 18.29 -23.72 -1.85
CA PRO A 107 18.34 -22.92 -0.63
C PRO A 107 17.38 -21.72 -0.77
N GLY A 108 16.16 -21.84 -0.26
CA GLY A 108 15.30 -20.68 0.00
C GLY A 108 15.94 -19.80 1.08
N SER A 109 16.33 -18.56 0.73
CA SER A 109 17.02 -17.51 1.52
C SER A 109 18.15 -17.91 2.48
N GLY A 110 18.58 -19.16 2.46
CA GLY A 110 19.57 -19.73 3.38
C GLY A 110 19.14 -19.77 4.85
N GLN A 111 18.47 -18.76 5.41
CA GLN A 111 18.30 -18.64 6.86
C GLN A 111 17.05 -17.82 7.25
N VAL A 112 16.31 -18.36 8.22
CA VAL A 112 15.30 -17.63 9.01
C VAL A 112 16.04 -16.68 9.97
N GLY A 113 15.52 -15.46 10.13
CA GLY A 113 16.13 -14.43 10.97
C GLY A 113 17.31 -13.69 10.33
N GLY A 114 17.92 -12.78 11.08
CA GLY A 114 19.07 -11.99 10.62
C GLY A 114 18.74 -10.96 9.55
N LYS A 115 17.46 -10.58 9.41
CA LYS A 115 16.95 -9.71 8.34
C LYS A 115 17.02 -8.22 8.69
N THR A 116 18.12 -7.81 9.30
CA THR A 116 18.46 -6.41 9.66
C THR A 116 18.17 -5.45 8.52
N GLY A 117 17.72 -4.23 8.79
CA GLY A 117 17.38 -3.25 7.76
C GLY A 117 18.54 -2.95 6.80
N GLU A 118 18.22 -2.68 5.54
CA GLU A 118 19.18 -2.21 4.54
C GLU A 118 18.55 -1.14 3.65
N VAL A 119 19.39 -0.30 3.06
CA VAL A 119 18.98 0.82 2.22
C VAL A 119 19.60 0.72 0.83
N TYR A 120 18.81 0.93 -0.22
CA TYR A 120 19.27 1.09 -1.59
C TYR A 120 19.39 2.57 -1.95
N ASP A 121 20.54 2.95 -2.47
CA ASP A 121 20.77 4.28 -3.03
C ASP A 121 20.85 4.18 -4.57
N PHE A 122 19.94 4.86 -5.25
CA PHE A 122 19.86 4.88 -6.72
C PHE A 122 21.04 5.59 -7.39
N ASN A 123 21.69 6.53 -6.71
CA ASN A 123 22.84 7.26 -7.25
C ASN A 123 24.09 6.37 -7.26
N THR A 124 24.33 5.66 -6.15
CA THR A 124 25.48 4.76 -6.02
C THR A 124 25.20 3.34 -6.52
N LYS A 125 23.91 3.01 -6.77
CA LYS A 125 23.42 1.69 -7.15
C LYS A 125 23.89 0.60 -6.18
N LYS A 126 23.76 0.89 -4.88
CA LYS A 126 24.28 0.03 -3.81
C LYS A 126 23.26 -0.19 -2.70
N TRP A 127 23.14 -1.44 -2.28
CA TRP A 127 22.51 -1.83 -1.02
C TRP A 127 23.52 -1.72 0.14
N THR A 128 23.12 -1.07 1.22
CA THR A 128 23.93 -0.90 2.43
C THR A 128 23.14 -1.40 3.64
N VAL A 129 23.68 -2.42 4.32
CA VAL A 129 23.12 -2.91 5.58
C VAL A 129 23.24 -1.81 6.65
N LEU A 130 22.20 -1.68 7.47
CA LEU A 130 22.11 -0.73 8.57
C LEU A 130 22.09 -1.51 9.90
N PRO A 131 23.25 -1.81 10.51
CA PRO A 131 23.32 -2.60 11.75
C PRO A 131 22.47 -2.05 12.90
N GLY A 132 22.22 -0.74 12.94
CA GLY A 132 21.37 -0.11 13.95
C GLY A 132 19.86 -0.28 13.70
N CYS A 133 19.44 -0.97 12.65
CA CYS A 133 18.03 -1.28 12.35
C CYS A 133 17.75 -2.79 12.48
N PRO A 134 17.85 -3.39 13.69
CA PRO A 134 17.54 -4.82 13.88
C PRO A 134 16.05 -5.11 13.74
N THR A 135 15.68 -6.38 13.49
CA THR A 135 14.27 -6.83 13.41
C THR A 135 13.62 -7.05 14.77
N ALA A 136 14.40 -7.39 15.81
CA ALA A 136 13.86 -7.72 17.14
C ALA A 136 12.79 -6.75 17.68
N PRO A 137 12.88 -5.42 17.50
CA PRO A 137 11.85 -4.49 17.98
C PRO A 137 10.51 -4.57 17.25
N LEU A 138 10.49 -5.05 16.00
CA LEU A 138 9.28 -5.14 15.16
C LEU A 138 8.67 -6.54 15.12
N GLU A 139 9.34 -7.54 15.69
CA GLU A 139 8.91 -8.94 15.64
C GLU A 139 7.60 -9.17 16.41
N THR A 140 6.66 -9.91 15.83
CA THR A 140 5.48 -10.42 16.55
C THR A 140 5.82 -11.63 17.42
N ASN A 141 4.93 -12.00 18.34
CA ASN A 141 5.02 -13.24 19.09
C ASN A 141 4.25 -14.38 18.37
N ASP A 142 4.61 -14.63 17.11
CA ASP A 142 4.00 -15.67 16.28
C ASP A 142 4.43 -17.08 16.72
N LYS A 143 3.50 -18.04 16.80
CA LYS A 143 3.79 -19.43 17.15
C LYS A 143 4.73 -20.16 16.18
N GLU A 144 4.84 -19.72 14.93
CA GLU A 144 5.80 -20.24 13.94
C GLU A 144 7.18 -19.55 14.05
N GLY A 145 7.35 -18.65 15.04
CA GLY A 145 8.61 -17.99 15.36
C GLY A 145 9.08 -17.01 14.28
N LEU A 146 10.40 -16.86 14.17
CA LEU A 146 11.05 -15.91 13.26
C LEU A 146 10.68 -16.09 11.79
N TYR A 147 10.22 -17.28 11.37
CA TYR A 147 9.73 -17.49 10.01
C TYR A 147 8.56 -16.56 9.64
N ARG A 148 7.77 -16.16 10.66
CA ARG A 148 6.61 -15.29 10.50
C ARG A 148 6.79 -13.93 11.16
N SER A 149 7.51 -13.86 12.27
CA SER A 149 7.43 -12.68 13.13
C SER A 149 8.01 -11.40 12.55
N ASP A 150 8.91 -11.48 11.58
CA ASP A 150 9.52 -10.32 10.90
C ASP A 150 8.89 -10.00 9.52
N ASN A 151 7.74 -10.59 9.20
CA ASN A 151 7.08 -10.40 7.91
C ASN A 151 6.11 -9.21 7.91
N HIS A 152 5.89 -8.65 6.71
CA HIS A 152 4.79 -7.71 6.40
C HIS A 152 4.69 -6.49 7.35
N ALA A 153 5.84 -5.94 7.72
CA ALA A 153 5.92 -4.74 8.56
C ALA A 153 5.13 -3.56 7.94
N TRP A 154 4.34 -2.88 8.76
CA TRP A 154 3.52 -1.73 8.36
C TRP A 154 4.40 -0.48 8.30
N LEU A 155 5.16 -0.34 7.22
CA LEU A 155 6.16 0.72 7.07
C LEU A 155 5.57 1.96 6.41
N PHE A 156 5.85 3.12 7.00
CA PHE A 156 5.57 4.44 6.44
C PHE A 156 6.83 5.27 6.41
N SER A 157 7.24 5.67 5.21
CA SER A 157 8.27 6.71 5.06
C SER A 157 7.77 8.04 5.59
N TRP A 158 8.62 8.72 6.35
CA TRP A 158 8.29 9.97 7.01
C TRP A 158 9.44 10.97 6.93
N LYS A 159 9.36 12.04 7.71
CA LYS A 159 10.26 13.19 7.65
C LYS A 159 11.72 12.79 7.92
N ASN A 160 12.67 13.52 7.34
CA ASN A 160 14.11 13.35 7.58
C ASN A 160 14.66 11.92 7.32
N GLY A 161 14.09 11.20 6.35
CA GLY A 161 14.51 9.83 6.03
C GLY A 161 14.16 8.80 7.11
N SER A 162 13.29 9.15 8.05
CA SER A 162 12.78 8.21 9.05
C SER A 162 11.72 7.27 8.47
N VAL A 163 11.57 6.11 9.09
CA VAL A 163 10.54 5.13 8.78
C VAL A 163 9.78 4.81 10.06
N PHE A 164 8.47 5.00 10.03
CA PHE A 164 7.58 4.57 11.09
C PHE A 164 7.09 3.16 10.80
N GLN A 165 7.30 2.23 11.73
CA GLN A 165 6.72 0.89 11.71
C GLN A 165 5.52 0.87 12.67
N ALA A 166 4.33 0.76 12.10
CA ALA A 166 3.05 0.81 12.84
C ALA A 166 2.57 -0.57 13.35
N GLY A 167 3.18 -1.65 12.86
CA GLY A 167 2.77 -3.03 13.07
C GLY A 167 3.50 -4.01 12.13
N PRO A 168 3.11 -5.29 12.07
CA PRO A 168 1.93 -5.88 12.73
C PRO A 168 2.13 -6.17 14.22
N SER A 169 3.37 -6.15 14.73
CA SER A 169 3.63 -6.26 16.17
C SER A 169 2.92 -5.18 16.96
N LYS A 170 2.51 -5.49 18.18
CA LYS A 170 1.90 -4.51 19.07
C LYS A 170 2.84 -3.34 19.41
N ALA A 171 4.15 -3.57 19.40
CA ALA A 171 5.16 -2.52 19.53
C ALA A 171 5.31 -1.76 18.21
N MET A 172 5.33 -0.43 18.30
CA MET A 172 5.61 0.46 17.18
C MET A 172 7.01 1.03 17.32
N ASN A 173 7.67 1.29 16.20
CA ASN A 173 9.06 1.73 16.18
C ASN A 173 9.31 2.82 15.16
N TRP A 174 10.25 3.71 15.48
CA TRP A 174 10.95 4.55 14.53
C TRP A 174 12.23 3.85 14.11
N PHE A 175 12.49 3.79 12.80
CA PHE A 175 13.78 3.45 12.22
C PHE A 175 14.38 4.69 11.56
N TYR A 176 15.68 4.89 11.76
CA TYR A 176 16.46 5.97 11.17
C TYR A 176 17.48 5.37 10.22
N THR A 177 17.61 5.95 9.03
CA THR A 177 18.32 5.30 7.89
C THR A 177 19.63 5.99 7.51
N ASN A 178 20.08 6.92 8.35
CA ASN A 178 21.34 7.64 8.16
C ASN A 178 22.50 6.87 8.80
N SER A 179 23.69 7.02 8.24
CA SER A 179 24.92 6.37 8.72
C SER A 179 24.73 4.83 8.85
N GLN A 180 24.89 4.26 10.04
CA GLN A 180 24.72 2.82 10.32
C GLN A 180 23.27 2.44 10.67
N GLY A 181 22.36 3.41 10.62
CA GLY A 181 21.00 3.29 11.10
C GLY A 181 20.89 3.31 12.62
N SER A 182 19.66 3.45 13.10
CA SER A 182 19.27 3.29 14.51
C SER A 182 17.77 3.06 14.61
N PHE A 183 17.26 2.71 15.79
CA PHE A 183 15.82 2.63 16.04
C PHE A 183 15.46 3.23 17.40
N ALA A 184 14.18 3.56 17.58
CA ALA A 184 13.62 3.95 18.87
C ALA A 184 12.17 3.46 18.99
N SER A 185 11.74 3.11 20.19
CA SER A 185 10.33 2.78 20.43
C SER A 185 9.43 3.99 20.17
N ALA A 186 8.31 3.74 19.52
CA ALA A 186 7.23 4.71 19.31
C ALA A 186 5.96 4.37 20.13
N GLY A 187 6.09 3.43 21.08
CA GLY A 187 4.99 3.01 21.96
C GLY A 187 4.31 1.73 21.51
N THR A 188 3.08 1.54 21.98
CA THR A 188 2.30 0.32 21.76
C THR A 188 0.99 0.66 21.05
N ARG A 189 0.69 -0.04 19.95
CA ARG A 189 -0.55 0.11 19.18
C ARG A 189 -1.75 -0.50 19.89
N ASP A 190 -1.60 -1.72 20.38
CA ASP A 190 -2.70 -2.51 20.94
C ASP A 190 -2.16 -3.56 21.93
N ASN A 191 -3.05 -4.37 22.52
CA ASN A 191 -2.64 -5.46 23.41
C ASN A 191 -2.27 -6.77 22.67
N THR A 192 -2.44 -6.82 21.36
CA THR A 192 -2.21 -8.00 20.50
C THR A 192 -1.45 -7.66 19.24
N ASP A 193 -0.70 -8.62 18.73
CA ASP A 193 -0.15 -8.59 17.38
C ASP A 193 -1.29 -8.76 16.36
N ALA A 194 -1.05 -8.27 15.15
CA ALA A 194 -2.06 -8.14 14.09
C ALA A 194 -1.46 -8.51 12.72
N MET A 195 -0.83 -9.68 12.62
CA MET A 195 -0.24 -10.18 11.38
C MET A 195 -1.28 -10.17 10.25
N CYS A 196 -0.87 -9.66 9.08
CA CYS A 196 -1.74 -9.43 7.92
C CYS A 196 -3.04 -8.65 8.20
N GLY A 197 -3.00 -7.74 9.19
CA GLY A 197 -3.96 -6.65 9.29
C GLY A 197 -3.70 -5.57 8.24
N VAL A 198 -4.67 -4.70 8.05
CA VAL A 198 -4.63 -3.63 7.05
C VAL A 198 -4.21 -2.30 7.66
N PHE A 199 -3.50 -1.49 6.88
CA PHE A 199 -3.01 -0.18 7.29
C PHE A 199 -2.99 0.81 6.12
N GLN A 200 -3.28 2.08 6.38
CA GLN A 200 -3.35 3.13 5.36
C GLN A 200 -3.08 4.54 5.94
N MET A 201 -2.20 5.32 5.30
CA MET A 201 -2.02 6.75 5.62
C MET A 201 -3.07 7.58 4.88
N TYR A 202 -4.24 7.75 5.51
CA TYR A 202 -5.40 8.41 4.89
C TYR A 202 -5.34 9.94 4.92
N ASP A 203 -4.45 10.51 5.74
CA ASP A 203 -4.09 11.92 5.74
C ASP A 203 -2.63 12.13 6.16
N ALA A 204 -1.75 12.24 5.16
CA ALA A 204 -0.33 12.49 5.37
C ALA A 204 -0.05 13.91 5.93
N THR A 205 -0.95 14.88 5.74
CA THR A 205 -0.70 16.26 6.24
C THR A 205 -0.77 16.36 7.75
N THR A 206 -1.53 15.46 8.38
CA THR A 206 -1.66 15.33 9.83
C THR A 206 -0.89 14.13 10.38
N GLY A 207 -0.32 13.29 9.51
CA GLY A 207 0.34 12.03 9.91
C GLY A 207 -0.65 10.99 10.43
N SER A 208 -1.89 10.99 9.92
CA SER A 208 -2.95 10.10 10.37
C SER A 208 -2.95 8.78 9.60
N ILE A 209 -2.84 7.69 10.34
CA ILE A 209 -2.75 6.31 9.85
C ILE A 209 -3.92 5.51 10.42
N PHE A 210 -4.69 4.88 9.55
CA PHE A 210 -5.70 3.89 9.92
C PHE A 210 -5.06 2.51 9.99
N THR A 211 -5.44 1.71 10.99
CA THR A 211 -5.07 0.30 11.10
C THR A 211 -6.29 -0.51 11.52
N ALA A 212 -6.47 -1.72 11.00
CA ALA A 212 -7.52 -2.63 11.45
C ALA A 212 -7.23 -4.10 11.14
N GLY A 213 -7.85 -4.98 11.93
CA GLY A 213 -7.82 -6.42 11.69
C GLY A 213 -6.48 -7.08 11.97
N GLY A 214 -6.20 -8.14 11.22
CA GLY A 214 -5.08 -9.05 11.40
C GLY A 214 -5.43 -10.27 12.26
N ALA A 215 -4.41 -11.03 12.64
CA ALA A 215 -4.50 -12.09 13.63
C ALA A 215 -3.21 -12.13 14.48
N PRO A 216 -3.23 -12.68 15.70
CA PRO A 216 -2.03 -12.82 16.54
C PRO A 216 -0.91 -13.63 15.87
N ASP A 217 -1.27 -14.69 15.14
CA ASP A 217 -0.35 -15.50 14.34
C ASP A 217 -0.71 -15.42 12.86
N TYR A 218 0.27 -15.67 12.00
CA TYR A 218 0.13 -15.67 10.55
C TYR A 218 -0.92 -16.67 10.06
N ASP A 219 -0.91 -17.89 10.60
CA ASP A 219 -1.76 -19.00 10.17
C ASP A 219 -2.40 -19.71 11.36
N GLN A 220 -3.53 -20.36 11.12
CA GLN A 220 -4.36 -21.03 12.11
C GLN A 220 -4.65 -20.18 13.36
N SER A 221 -5.15 -18.95 13.16
CA SER A 221 -5.35 -17.98 14.24
C SER A 221 -6.65 -17.20 14.04
N PRO A 222 -7.46 -16.94 15.09
CA PRO A 222 -8.68 -16.16 14.93
C PRO A 222 -8.35 -14.73 14.46
N GLY A 223 -9.07 -14.26 13.46
CA GLY A 223 -9.01 -12.88 13.05
C GLY A 223 -9.52 -11.96 14.16
N ILE A 224 -8.96 -10.76 14.24
CA ILE A 224 -9.42 -9.73 15.16
C ILE A 224 -10.18 -8.64 14.39
N ASN A 225 -11.00 -7.87 15.10
CA ASN A 225 -11.71 -6.72 14.53
C ASN A 225 -11.21 -5.37 15.11
N ASN A 226 -10.13 -5.37 15.89
CA ASN A 226 -9.59 -4.14 16.46
C ASN A 226 -9.26 -3.14 15.36
N ALA A 227 -9.50 -1.86 15.61
CA ALA A 227 -9.15 -0.77 14.72
C ALA A 227 -8.62 0.43 15.51
N ASN A 228 -7.65 1.14 14.95
CA ASN A 228 -6.99 2.28 15.58
C ASN A 228 -6.70 3.38 14.56
N VAL A 229 -6.73 4.63 15.01
CA VAL A 229 -6.05 5.75 14.35
C VAL A 229 -4.75 6.03 15.09
N ILE A 230 -3.64 6.03 14.36
CA ILE A 230 -2.32 6.41 14.84
C ILE A 230 -1.99 7.77 14.24
N THR A 231 -1.48 8.69 15.05
CA THR A 231 -1.02 10.01 14.61
C THR A 231 0.46 10.19 14.89
N ILE A 232 1.22 10.50 13.83
CA ILE A 232 2.67 10.76 13.86
C ILE A 232 2.99 12.17 13.34
N ASN A 233 3.07 13.17 14.20
CA ASN A 233 3.37 14.55 13.79
C ASN A 233 4.89 14.86 13.76
N GLN A 234 5.69 14.12 14.53
CA GLN A 234 7.15 14.19 14.58
C GLN A 234 7.80 12.98 13.89
N ALA A 235 9.12 12.98 13.77
CA ALA A 235 9.92 11.86 13.26
C ALA A 235 10.59 11.03 14.38
N SER A 236 10.16 11.23 15.62
CA SER A 236 10.67 10.55 16.81
C SER A 236 9.65 10.64 17.94
N GLY A 237 9.89 9.89 19.01
CA GLY A 237 9.03 9.86 20.19
C GLY A 237 7.82 8.96 20.04
N GLN A 238 6.92 9.02 21.02
CA GLN A 238 5.74 8.17 21.09
C GLN A 238 4.68 8.62 20.07
N ALA A 239 4.09 7.67 19.36
CA ALA A 239 2.93 7.93 18.51
C ALA A 239 1.66 8.04 19.37
N ASN A 240 0.71 8.89 18.95
CA ASN A 240 -0.60 8.92 19.59
C ASN A 240 -1.49 7.84 18.98
N VAL A 241 -2.03 6.95 19.81
CA VAL A 241 -2.93 5.88 19.37
C VAL A 241 -4.32 6.13 19.95
N ARG A 242 -5.31 6.22 19.07
CA ARG A 242 -6.71 6.31 19.42
C ARG A 242 -7.43 5.05 18.95
N LYS A 243 -7.83 4.22 19.92
CA LYS A 243 -8.65 3.04 19.66
C LYS A 243 -10.02 3.46 19.13
N LEU A 244 -10.46 2.80 18.07
CA LEU A 244 -11.78 2.97 17.47
C LEU A 244 -12.75 1.92 18.01
N ARG A 245 -14.02 2.05 17.65
CA ARG A 245 -14.89 0.88 17.59
C ARG A 245 -14.26 -0.11 16.60
N GLY A 246 -14.28 -1.41 16.92
CA GLY A 246 -13.80 -2.42 15.99
C GLY A 246 -14.63 -2.48 14.70
N MET A 247 -14.05 -3.10 13.66
CA MET A 247 -14.77 -3.49 12.45
C MET A 247 -16.00 -4.35 12.81
N ASN A 248 -17.00 -4.33 11.93
CA ASN A 248 -18.18 -5.20 12.04
C ASN A 248 -17.81 -6.67 11.88
N HIS A 249 -16.77 -6.96 11.07
CA HIS A 249 -16.28 -8.32 10.84
C HIS A 249 -14.79 -8.42 11.23
N PRO A 250 -14.38 -9.43 12.03
CA PRO A 250 -12.96 -9.71 12.22
C PRO A 250 -12.34 -10.20 10.91
N ARG A 251 -11.12 -9.75 10.59
CA ARG A 251 -10.48 -10.04 9.30
C ARG A 251 -8.97 -10.17 9.43
N ALA A 252 -8.41 -11.27 8.93
CA ALA A 252 -7.02 -11.37 8.50
C ALA A 252 -6.95 -11.55 6.96
N PHE A 253 -5.82 -11.21 6.34
CA PHE A 253 -5.62 -11.25 4.88
C PHE A 253 -6.56 -10.36 4.05
N ALA A 254 -7.17 -9.35 4.67
CA ALA A 254 -7.93 -8.33 3.97
C ALA A 254 -6.98 -7.37 3.22
N ASN A 255 -7.55 -6.54 2.36
CA ASN A 255 -6.87 -5.39 1.76
C ASN A 255 -7.58 -4.10 2.17
N ALA A 256 -6.85 -2.98 2.21
CA ALA A 256 -7.43 -1.66 2.42
C ALA A 256 -6.96 -0.67 1.36
N VAL A 257 -7.87 0.22 0.95
CA VAL A 257 -7.62 1.27 -0.03
C VAL A 257 -8.14 2.61 0.50
N THR A 258 -7.25 3.60 0.58
CA THR A 258 -7.67 4.97 0.88
C THR A 258 -8.38 5.57 -0.32
N LEU A 259 -9.58 6.09 -0.12
CA LEU A 259 -10.39 6.72 -1.15
C LEU A 259 -10.10 8.23 -1.27
N PRO A 260 -10.43 8.89 -2.40
CA PRO A 260 -10.14 10.32 -2.60
C PRO A 260 -10.72 11.24 -1.53
N ILE A 261 -11.87 10.86 -0.97
CA ILE A 261 -12.55 11.63 0.09
C ILE A 261 -12.02 11.36 1.50
N GLY A 262 -11.02 10.50 1.67
CA GLY A 262 -10.34 10.21 2.94
C GLY A 262 -10.92 9.03 3.72
N GLN A 263 -12.04 8.46 3.28
CA GLN A 263 -12.54 7.19 3.79
C GLN A 263 -11.62 6.03 3.40
N VAL A 264 -11.61 4.96 4.19
CA VAL A 264 -10.82 3.75 3.93
C VAL A 264 -11.76 2.59 3.65
N LEU A 265 -11.63 2.00 2.47
CA LEU A 265 -12.38 0.81 2.06
C LEU A 265 -11.60 -0.44 2.45
N ILE A 266 -12.22 -1.37 3.15
CA ILE A 266 -11.67 -2.67 3.56
C ILE A 266 -12.38 -3.77 2.79
N LEU A 267 -11.61 -4.65 2.14
CA LEU A 267 -12.10 -5.66 1.20
C LEU A 267 -11.56 -7.04 1.57
N GLY A 268 -12.42 -8.06 1.49
CA GLY A 268 -12.03 -9.45 1.64
C GLY A 268 -11.52 -9.80 3.05
N GLY A 269 -10.59 -10.74 3.08
CA GLY A 269 -10.08 -11.37 4.29
C GLY A 269 -10.98 -12.49 4.80
N GLN A 270 -10.65 -12.99 5.97
CA GLN A 270 -11.33 -14.10 6.63
C GLN A 270 -11.38 -13.92 8.13
N THR A 271 -12.44 -14.44 8.76
CA THR A 271 -12.63 -14.35 10.23
C THR A 271 -11.69 -15.27 10.99
N TYR A 272 -11.09 -16.26 10.33
CA TYR A 272 -10.06 -17.13 10.88
C TYR A 272 -8.90 -17.23 9.88
N ALA A 273 -7.72 -16.76 10.27
CA ALA A 273 -6.51 -16.81 9.44
C ALA A 273 -6.13 -18.25 9.16
N ARG A 274 -6.42 -18.73 7.95
CA ARG A 274 -5.93 -19.95 7.33
C ARG A 274 -5.41 -19.68 5.92
N THR A 275 -4.16 -20.01 5.62
CA THR A 275 -3.64 -19.82 4.26
C THR A 275 -4.30 -20.77 3.26
N PHE A 276 -4.37 -20.35 1.98
CA PHE A 276 -4.79 -21.19 0.85
C PHE A 276 -6.21 -21.80 0.93
N THR A 277 -7.17 -21.11 1.55
CA THR A 277 -8.57 -21.53 1.63
C THR A 277 -9.53 -20.33 1.51
N ASP A 278 -10.77 -20.62 1.15
CA ASP A 278 -11.90 -19.68 1.15
C ASP A 278 -12.80 -19.84 2.38
N ASN A 279 -12.49 -20.79 3.27
CA ASN A 279 -13.23 -20.96 4.52
C ASN A 279 -13.21 -19.66 5.32
N ASP A 280 -14.33 -19.36 5.97
CA ASP A 280 -14.45 -18.18 6.85
C ASP A 280 -14.24 -16.83 6.13
N ALA A 281 -14.29 -16.81 4.80
CA ALA A 281 -14.12 -15.61 4.00
C ALA A 281 -15.20 -14.57 4.31
N VAL A 282 -14.78 -13.31 4.40
CA VAL A 282 -15.66 -12.16 4.55
C VAL A 282 -15.79 -11.45 3.21
N THR A 283 -16.93 -11.66 2.53
CA THR A 283 -17.19 -11.10 1.20
C THR A 283 -17.88 -9.73 1.22
N VAL A 284 -18.41 -9.33 2.37
CA VAL A 284 -18.99 -8.00 2.59
C VAL A 284 -17.86 -6.99 2.84
N PRO A 285 -17.67 -5.94 2.02
CA PRO A 285 -16.70 -4.88 2.29
C PRO A 285 -17.18 -3.93 3.39
N GLU A 286 -16.24 -3.26 4.06
CA GLU A 286 -16.53 -2.23 5.05
C GLU A 286 -15.92 -0.88 4.67
N LEU A 287 -16.68 0.19 4.83
CA LEU A 287 -16.22 1.57 4.66
C LEU A 287 -16.02 2.22 6.02
N TRP A 288 -14.79 2.57 6.35
CA TRP A 288 -14.49 3.40 7.50
C TRP A 288 -14.46 4.87 7.14
N ASP A 289 -15.21 5.67 7.90
CA ASP A 289 -15.26 7.12 7.74
C ASP A 289 -14.52 7.84 8.89
N PRO A 290 -13.43 8.59 8.61
CA PRO A 290 -12.68 9.31 9.65
C PRO A 290 -13.45 10.47 10.30
N VAL A 291 -14.49 11.00 9.65
CA VAL A 291 -15.31 12.10 10.18
C VAL A 291 -16.30 11.59 11.21
N THR A 292 -17.01 10.49 10.88
CA THR A 292 -18.02 9.92 11.79
C THR A 292 -17.46 8.84 12.72
N ASN A 293 -16.26 8.32 12.43
CA ASN A 293 -15.63 7.17 13.08
C ASN A 293 -16.48 5.88 13.03
N ASN A 294 -17.31 5.73 11.98
CA ASN A 294 -18.18 4.56 11.81
C ASN A 294 -17.68 3.63 10.70
N PHE A 295 -18.01 2.35 10.85
CA PHE A 295 -17.87 1.31 9.83
C PHE A 295 -19.24 1.03 9.21
N THR A 296 -19.32 1.06 7.89
CA THR A 296 -20.54 0.76 7.13
C THR A 296 -20.31 -0.44 6.24
N ASP A 297 -21.13 -1.47 6.39
CA ASP A 297 -21.15 -2.61 5.47
C ASP A 297 -21.67 -2.16 4.10
N LEU A 298 -21.00 -2.61 3.04
CA LEU A 298 -21.34 -2.29 1.65
C LEU A 298 -21.92 -3.52 0.93
N ALA A 299 -22.16 -3.38 -0.38
CA ALA A 299 -22.63 -4.47 -1.22
C ALA A 299 -21.65 -5.67 -1.19
N ASP A 300 -22.19 -6.85 -0.94
CA ASP A 300 -21.42 -8.10 -0.89
C ASP A 300 -20.83 -8.47 -2.25
N SER A 301 -19.52 -8.75 -2.31
CA SER A 301 -18.81 -9.14 -3.54
C SER A 301 -19.20 -10.54 -4.05
N ARG A 302 -19.68 -11.41 -3.14
CA ARG A 302 -19.96 -12.85 -3.32
C ARG A 302 -18.77 -13.71 -3.76
N ILE A 303 -17.57 -13.13 -3.90
CA ILE A 303 -16.35 -13.85 -4.26
C ILE A 303 -15.36 -13.72 -3.10
N PRO A 304 -14.91 -14.84 -2.52
CA PRO A 304 -13.85 -14.85 -1.52
C PRO A 304 -12.57 -14.19 -2.04
N ARG A 305 -12.00 -13.30 -1.23
CA ARG A 305 -10.71 -12.66 -1.48
C ARG A 305 -9.87 -12.79 -0.22
N THR A 306 -9.25 -13.96 -0.04
CA THR A 306 -8.49 -14.31 1.18
C THR A 306 -6.99 -14.15 0.92
N TYR A 307 -6.18 -15.13 1.35
CA TYR A 307 -4.73 -15.15 1.17
C TYR A 307 -4.34 -15.02 -0.31
N HIS A 308 -3.34 -14.17 -0.59
CA HIS A 308 -2.89 -13.77 -1.94
C HIS A 308 -3.88 -12.92 -2.76
N SER A 309 -4.94 -12.38 -2.13
CA SER A 309 -5.73 -11.32 -2.77
C SER A 309 -5.00 -9.97 -2.73
N ALA A 310 -5.36 -9.08 -3.66
CA ALA A 310 -4.84 -7.71 -3.75
C ALA A 310 -5.97 -6.72 -4.08
N ALA A 311 -5.76 -5.45 -3.72
CA ALA A 311 -6.66 -4.36 -4.11
C ALA A 311 -5.90 -3.09 -4.48
N ALA A 312 -6.47 -2.27 -5.37
CA ALA A 312 -5.88 -1.00 -5.80
C ALA A 312 -6.94 0.03 -6.19
N LEU A 313 -6.69 1.31 -5.88
CA LEU A 313 -7.47 2.42 -6.39
C LEU A 313 -7.19 2.62 -7.89
N LEU A 314 -8.25 2.79 -8.69
CA LEU A 314 -8.16 3.07 -10.11
C LEU A 314 -8.27 4.57 -10.41
N PRO A 315 -7.75 5.05 -11.56
CA PRO A 315 -7.77 6.49 -11.89
C PRO A 315 -9.18 7.04 -12.06
N ASP A 316 -10.18 6.20 -12.32
CA ASP A 316 -11.58 6.61 -12.38
C ASP A 316 -12.25 6.64 -10.99
N GLY A 317 -11.50 6.44 -9.91
CA GLY A 317 -12.00 6.45 -8.54
C GLY A 317 -12.77 5.18 -8.14
N THR A 318 -12.78 4.13 -8.96
CA THR A 318 -13.23 2.79 -8.55
C THR A 318 -12.10 2.02 -7.88
N VAL A 319 -12.37 0.83 -7.33
CA VAL A 319 -11.37 0.00 -6.67
C VAL A 319 -11.34 -1.39 -7.30
N PHE A 320 -10.18 -1.81 -7.78
CA PHE A 320 -9.95 -3.20 -8.18
C PHE A 320 -9.77 -4.08 -6.94
N SER A 321 -10.37 -5.27 -6.93
CA SER A 321 -10.12 -6.32 -5.95
C SER A 321 -10.08 -7.67 -6.65
N GLY A 322 -8.99 -8.43 -6.49
CA GLY A 322 -8.81 -9.68 -7.22
C GLY A 322 -7.79 -10.60 -6.58
N GLY A 323 -7.55 -11.73 -7.24
CA GLY A 323 -6.65 -12.78 -6.75
C GLY A 323 -7.22 -13.56 -5.57
N GLY A 324 -6.36 -14.38 -4.97
CA GLY A 324 -6.71 -15.39 -3.97
C GLY A 324 -6.17 -16.77 -4.36
N GLY A 325 -5.60 -17.49 -3.40
CA GLY A 325 -5.10 -18.85 -3.62
C GLY A 325 -3.63 -18.91 -4.02
N LEU A 326 -3.36 -19.18 -5.30
CA LEU A 326 -2.05 -19.53 -5.87
C LEU A 326 -1.42 -20.79 -5.25
N CYS A 327 -2.14 -21.90 -5.34
CA CYS A 327 -1.76 -23.18 -4.73
C CYS A 327 -2.20 -24.38 -5.58
N ASP A 328 -1.32 -25.38 -5.73
CA ASP A 328 -1.61 -26.56 -6.57
C ASP A 328 -2.71 -27.47 -5.97
N PHE A 329 -2.96 -27.37 -4.65
CA PHE A 329 -3.82 -28.28 -3.88
C PHE A 329 -5.10 -27.64 -3.34
N CYS A 330 -5.32 -26.34 -3.56
CA CYS A 330 -6.44 -25.61 -2.95
C CYS A 330 -7.71 -25.55 -3.81
N GLY A 331 -7.73 -26.26 -4.94
CA GLY A 331 -8.93 -26.44 -5.77
C GLY A 331 -9.54 -25.10 -6.20
N SER A 332 -10.77 -24.85 -5.76
CA SER A 332 -11.55 -23.65 -6.09
C SER A 332 -11.05 -22.36 -5.45
N ALA A 333 -10.13 -22.42 -4.47
CA ALA A 333 -9.58 -21.22 -3.83
C ALA A 333 -8.57 -20.46 -4.71
N ASN A 334 -8.23 -20.97 -5.90
CA ASN A 334 -7.48 -20.22 -6.91
C ASN A 334 -8.42 -19.29 -7.69
N HIS A 335 -8.34 -17.99 -7.40
CA HIS A 335 -9.14 -16.97 -8.06
C HIS A 335 -8.30 -16.22 -9.10
N LEU A 336 -8.39 -16.64 -10.36
CA LEU A 336 -7.70 -16.01 -11.51
C LEU A 336 -8.46 -14.79 -12.08
N ASP A 337 -9.31 -14.19 -11.26
CA ASP A 337 -10.22 -13.12 -11.65
C ASP A 337 -10.09 -11.90 -10.72
N GLY A 338 -10.86 -10.86 -11.03
CA GLY A 338 -11.01 -9.67 -10.22
C GLY A 338 -12.34 -8.99 -10.47
N GLN A 339 -12.72 -8.11 -9.55
CA GLN A 339 -13.94 -7.30 -9.60
C GLN A 339 -13.58 -5.83 -9.44
N ILE A 340 -14.38 -4.95 -10.07
CA ILE A 340 -14.31 -3.51 -9.86
C ILE A 340 -15.43 -3.09 -8.92
N PHE A 341 -15.06 -2.58 -7.76
CA PHE A 341 -15.98 -2.00 -6.80
C PHE A 341 -16.19 -0.51 -7.11
N THR A 342 -17.46 -0.09 -7.21
CA THR A 342 -17.86 1.32 -7.41
C THR A 342 -18.28 1.92 -6.06
N PRO A 343 -17.47 2.80 -5.44
CA PRO A 343 -17.78 3.33 -4.13
C PRO A 343 -19.00 4.27 -4.12
N PRO A 344 -19.68 4.43 -2.97
CA PRO A 344 -20.89 5.26 -2.86
C PRO A 344 -20.74 6.70 -3.36
N TYR A 345 -19.55 7.30 -3.28
CA TYR A 345 -19.32 8.67 -3.78
C TYR A 345 -19.41 8.82 -5.32
N LEU A 346 -19.45 7.72 -6.07
CA LEU A 346 -19.69 7.72 -7.52
C LEU A 346 -21.17 7.56 -7.86
N LEU A 347 -22.03 7.37 -6.85
CA LEU A 347 -23.45 7.08 -7.01
C LEU A 347 -24.29 8.23 -6.45
N LYS A 348 -25.50 8.39 -6.99
CA LYS A 348 -26.51 9.26 -6.39
C LYS A 348 -27.08 8.60 -5.13
N ALA A 349 -27.97 9.31 -4.44
CA ALA A 349 -28.63 8.81 -3.24
C ALA A 349 -29.45 7.52 -3.45
N ASP A 350 -29.80 7.18 -4.69
CA ASP A 350 -30.46 5.91 -5.02
C ASP A 350 -29.51 4.69 -4.97
N GLY A 351 -28.20 4.91 -4.82
CA GLY A 351 -27.20 3.86 -4.70
C GLY A 351 -26.93 3.07 -5.98
N VAL A 352 -27.45 3.49 -7.13
CA VAL A 352 -27.28 2.77 -8.41
C VAL A 352 -27.00 3.70 -9.59
N THR A 353 -27.52 4.93 -9.59
CA THR A 353 -27.31 5.86 -10.68
C THR A 353 -25.97 6.58 -10.50
N LEU A 354 -25.14 6.62 -11.54
CA LEU A 354 -23.88 7.36 -11.50
C LEU A 354 -24.09 8.86 -11.24
N ALA A 355 -23.31 9.40 -10.30
CA ALA A 355 -23.27 10.83 -10.01
C ALA A 355 -22.56 11.60 -11.13
N LYS A 356 -22.96 12.85 -11.36
CA LYS A 356 -22.23 13.75 -12.26
C LYS A 356 -20.92 14.17 -11.59
N ARG A 357 -19.80 14.05 -12.32
CA ARG A 357 -18.45 14.24 -11.80
C ARG A 357 -17.87 15.59 -12.25
N PRO A 358 -17.07 16.27 -11.40
CA PRO A 358 -16.26 17.40 -11.87
C PRO A 358 -15.20 16.90 -12.87
N ASN A 359 -14.78 17.78 -13.78
CA ASN A 359 -13.74 17.45 -14.76
C ASN A 359 -12.52 18.35 -14.57
N ILE A 360 -11.34 17.75 -14.39
CA ILE A 360 -10.07 18.48 -14.37
C ILE A 360 -9.71 18.80 -15.82
N THR A 361 -9.67 20.07 -16.18
CA THR A 361 -9.31 20.52 -17.54
C THR A 361 -7.83 20.87 -17.66
N SER A 362 -7.19 21.28 -16.57
CA SER A 362 -5.74 21.50 -16.54
C SER A 362 -5.16 21.45 -15.13
N ILE A 363 -3.90 21.05 -15.03
CA ILE A 363 -3.05 21.21 -13.84
C ILE A 363 -1.77 21.90 -14.30
N GLN A 364 -1.38 22.97 -13.60
CA GLN A 364 -0.17 23.74 -13.87
C GLN A 364 0.64 23.96 -12.59
N PRO A 365 1.95 23.69 -12.58
CA PRO A 365 2.73 23.04 -13.66
C PRO A 365 2.36 21.56 -13.85
N SER A 366 2.76 20.95 -14.98
CA SER A 366 2.53 19.52 -15.25
C SER A 366 3.41 18.57 -14.42
N VAL A 367 4.53 19.08 -13.89
CA VAL A 367 5.37 18.43 -12.88
C VAL A 367 5.36 19.30 -11.64
N LEU A 368 4.86 18.74 -10.53
CA LEU A 368 4.77 19.43 -9.25
C LEU A 368 6.08 19.30 -8.48
N LYS A 369 6.32 20.22 -7.55
CA LYS A 369 7.47 20.18 -6.64
C LYS A 369 7.00 20.12 -5.20
N VAL A 370 7.76 19.44 -4.34
CA VAL A 370 7.59 19.54 -2.89
C VAL A 370 7.72 21.00 -2.48
N GLY A 371 6.77 21.48 -1.68
CA GLY A 371 6.70 22.90 -1.32
C GLY A 371 6.50 23.82 -2.51
N GLY A 372 5.97 23.32 -3.64
CA GLY A 372 5.62 24.13 -4.81
C GLY A 372 4.20 24.70 -4.71
N GLU A 373 3.73 25.27 -5.82
CA GLU A 373 2.33 25.62 -6.02
C GLU A 373 1.75 24.78 -7.16
N MET A 374 0.45 24.50 -7.07
CA MET A 374 -0.35 23.87 -8.11
C MET A 374 -1.58 24.72 -8.38
N THR A 375 -1.81 25.08 -9.64
CA THR A 375 -3.08 25.64 -10.10
C THR A 375 -3.84 24.54 -10.83
N ILE A 376 -5.03 24.22 -10.35
CA ILE A 376 -5.93 23.24 -10.96
C ILE A 376 -7.15 23.97 -11.53
N THR A 377 -7.52 23.67 -12.78
CA THR A 377 -8.73 24.18 -13.42
C THR A 377 -9.75 23.06 -13.50
N VAL A 378 -10.96 23.35 -13.01
CA VAL A 378 -12.05 22.37 -12.95
C VAL A 378 -13.28 22.95 -13.62
N SER A 379 -13.86 22.20 -14.56
CA SER A 379 -15.21 22.48 -15.06
C SER A 379 -16.24 21.67 -14.28
N SER A 380 -17.34 22.32 -13.92
CA SER A 380 -18.48 21.67 -13.27
C SER A 380 -19.47 21.19 -14.34
N SER A 381 -19.76 19.89 -14.35
CA SER A 381 -20.91 19.33 -15.08
C SER A 381 -22.19 19.29 -14.22
N SER A 382 -22.07 19.64 -12.93
CA SER A 382 -23.06 19.36 -11.89
C SER A 382 -23.96 20.55 -11.53
N GLY A 383 -23.86 21.71 -12.19
CA GLY A 383 -24.71 22.88 -11.92
C GLY A 383 -24.46 23.57 -10.56
N SER A 384 -23.88 22.87 -9.59
CA SER A 384 -23.19 23.44 -8.44
C SER A 384 -21.92 24.15 -8.93
N GLY A 385 -21.80 25.45 -8.66
CA GLY A 385 -20.65 26.26 -9.07
C GLY A 385 -19.31 25.70 -8.60
N THR A 386 -18.21 26.24 -9.14
CA THR A 386 -16.82 25.81 -8.85
C THR A 386 -16.29 26.32 -7.51
N ASN A 387 -17.13 26.96 -6.68
CA ASN A 387 -16.73 27.43 -5.36
C ASN A 387 -16.57 26.26 -4.39
N GLY A 388 -15.41 26.16 -3.73
CA GLY A 388 -15.17 25.16 -2.68
C GLY A 388 -14.72 23.79 -3.16
N ILE A 389 -14.14 23.68 -4.36
CA ILE A 389 -13.43 22.46 -4.80
C ILE A 389 -12.37 22.11 -3.76
N ARG A 390 -12.34 20.85 -3.31
CA ARG A 390 -11.22 20.30 -2.53
C ARG A 390 -10.36 19.46 -3.46
N VAL A 391 -9.08 19.28 -3.12
CA VAL A 391 -8.17 18.44 -3.90
C VAL A 391 -7.56 17.39 -3.00
N ALA A 392 -7.38 16.18 -3.53
CA ALA A 392 -6.62 15.13 -2.87
C ALA A 392 -5.61 14.55 -3.86
N LEU A 393 -4.36 14.43 -3.42
CA LEU A 393 -3.33 13.69 -4.11
C LEU A 393 -3.23 12.31 -3.46
N LEU A 394 -3.30 11.23 -4.23
CA LEU A 394 -3.10 9.87 -3.76
C LEU A 394 -1.90 9.27 -4.47
N ARG A 395 -0.86 8.92 -3.71
CA ARG A 395 0.34 8.32 -4.26
C ARG A 395 -0.01 6.93 -4.79
N LEU A 396 0.53 6.59 -5.97
CA LEU A 396 0.34 5.24 -6.51
C LEU A 396 1.06 4.23 -5.61
N GLY A 397 0.32 3.25 -5.10
CA GLY A 397 0.84 2.16 -4.29
C GLY A 397 0.94 0.84 -5.05
N SER A 398 1.32 -0.19 -4.30
CA SER A 398 1.43 -1.58 -4.78
C SER A 398 0.98 -2.51 -3.68
N SER A 399 0.13 -3.48 -4.02
CA SER A 399 -0.48 -4.40 -3.04
C SER A 399 -0.01 -5.83 -3.26
N THR A 400 0.53 -6.45 -2.21
CA THR A 400 0.73 -7.89 -2.11
C THR A 400 0.67 -8.31 -0.65
N HIS A 401 0.10 -9.47 -0.33
CA HIS A 401 0.07 -10.01 1.04
C HIS A 401 -0.42 -9.01 2.11
N SER A 402 -1.54 -8.31 1.83
CA SER A 402 -2.12 -7.25 2.67
C SER A 402 -1.24 -6.01 2.90
N THR A 403 -0.12 -5.89 2.17
CA THR A 403 0.89 -4.86 2.37
C THR A 403 0.87 -3.87 1.20
N ASP A 404 0.66 -2.59 1.52
CA ASP A 404 0.88 -1.45 0.63
C ASP A 404 1.49 -0.29 1.45
N THR A 405 2.79 -0.08 1.29
CA THR A 405 3.59 0.90 2.04
C THR A 405 3.73 2.24 1.33
N ASP A 406 3.34 2.30 0.06
CA ASP A 406 3.54 3.47 -0.80
C ASP A 406 2.29 4.35 -0.87
N SER A 407 1.10 3.74 -0.87
CA SER A 407 -0.16 4.46 -0.90
C SER A 407 -0.29 5.41 0.28
N ARG A 408 -0.53 6.68 -0.04
CA ARG A 408 -0.88 7.71 0.95
C ARG A 408 -1.72 8.78 0.31
N ARG A 409 -2.56 9.42 1.11
CA ARG A 409 -3.38 10.55 0.69
C ARG A 409 -2.88 11.86 1.29
N VAL A 410 -2.70 12.86 0.44
CA VAL A 410 -2.36 14.24 0.78
C VAL A 410 -3.56 15.12 0.41
N PRO A 411 -4.48 15.40 1.36
CA PRO A 411 -5.52 16.39 1.12
C PRO A 411 -4.95 17.79 1.02
N LEU A 412 -5.51 18.61 0.14
CA LEU A 412 -5.25 20.04 0.06
C LEU A 412 -6.53 20.80 0.41
N SER A 413 -6.41 21.73 1.35
CA SER A 413 -7.44 22.67 1.76
C SER A 413 -6.95 24.11 1.63
N GLY A 414 -7.87 25.08 1.61
CA GLY A 414 -7.50 26.50 1.64
C GLY A 414 -6.92 27.02 0.32
N GLY A 415 -7.38 26.49 -0.82
CA GLY A 415 -6.99 27.01 -2.12
C GLY A 415 -7.56 28.40 -2.40
N THR A 416 -6.81 29.21 -3.16
CA THR A 416 -7.21 30.55 -3.58
C THR A 416 -7.79 30.49 -4.97
N SER A 417 -9.05 30.93 -5.15
CA SER A 417 -9.66 31.06 -6.48
C SER A 417 -8.87 32.08 -7.30
N VAL A 418 -8.52 31.71 -8.54
CA VAL A 418 -7.83 32.61 -9.48
C VAL A 418 -8.72 32.94 -10.70
N GLY A 419 -10.03 32.71 -10.60
CA GLY A 419 -11.01 32.95 -11.66
C GLY A 419 -11.14 31.80 -12.65
N ALA A 420 -12.20 31.83 -13.49
CA ALA A 420 -12.43 30.87 -14.58
C ALA A 420 -12.41 29.37 -14.18
N GLY A 421 -12.82 29.05 -12.94
CA GLY A 421 -12.81 27.66 -12.43
C GLY A 421 -11.43 27.16 -12.00
N ALA A 422 -10.42 28.02 -11.95
CA ALA A 422 -9.08 27.69 -11.48
C ALA A 422 -8.90 28.03 -9.99
N THR A 423 -8.23 27.13 -9.26
CA THR A 423 -7.86 27.30 -7.85
C THR A 423 -6.39 26.97 -7.65
N ARG A 424 -5.68 27.84 -6.95
CA ARG A 424 -4.26 27.65 -6.60
C ARG A 424 -4.11 27.07 -5.20
N TYR A 425 -3.25 26.08 -5.06
CA TYR A 425 -2.89 25.43 -3.81
C TYR A 425 -1.39 25.47 -3.57
N ARG A 426 -1.00 25.67 -2.31
CA ARG A 426 0.36 25.42 -1.84
C ARG A 426 0.50 23.94 -1.49
N LEU A 427 1.56 23.31 -1.96
CA LEU A 427 1.86 21.90 -1.68
C LEU A 427 2.66 21.77 -0.37
N PRO A 428 2.51 20.68 0.40
CA PRO A 428 3.35 20.43 1.57
C PRO A 428 4.84 20.51 1.23
N SER A 429 5.60 21.18 2.08
CA SER A 429 7.03 21.43 1.89
C SER A 429 7.96 20.34 2.42
N ASP A 430 7.40 19.32 3.09
CA ASP A 430 8.15 18.21 3.64
C ASP A 430 8.01 16.98 2.75
N PRO A 431 9.09 16.43 2.19
CA PRO A 431 9.04 15.22 1.36
C PRO A 431 8.70 13.96 2.15
N GLY A 432 8.71 13.99 3.48
CA GLY A 432 8.13 12.93 4.31
C GLY A 432 6.59 12.94 4.30
N VAL A 433 5.97 14.08 3.98
CA VAL A 433 4.51 14.24 3.83
C VAL A 433 4.11 14.04 2.38
N LEU A 434 4.63 14.89 1.48
CA LEU A 434 4.41 14.79 0.03
C LEU A 434 5.60 14.06 -0.61
N LEU A 435 5.65 12.74 -0.43
CA LEU A 435 6.73 11.89 -0.92
C LEU A 435 6.84 11.99 -2.45
N PRO A 436 8.00 12.37 -3.03
CA PRO A 436 8.14 12.44 -4.48
C PRO A 436 7.81 11.10 -5.19
N GLY A 437 7.33 11.19 -6.43
CA GLY A 437 6.75 10.08 -7.18
C GLY A 437 5.48 10.46 -7.94
N TYR A 438 4.71 9.47 -8.35
CA TYR A 438 3.47 9.69 -9.11
C TYR A 438 2.23 9.66 -8.23
N TYR A 439 1.29 10.55 -8.53
CA TYR A 439 0.05 10.73 -7.79
C TYR A 439 -1.15 10.77 -8.74
N TYR A 440 -2.25 10.18 -8.31
CA TYR A 440 -3.58 10.58 -8.76
C TYR A 440 -3.98 11.88 -8.10
N VAL A 441 -4.32 12.89 -8.89
CA VAL A 441 -4.93 14.14 -8.43
C VAL A 441 -6.42 14.07 -8.69
N PHE A 442 -7.22 14.12 -7.63
CA PHE A 442 -8.67 14.19 -7.69
C PHE A 442 -9.16 15.58 -7.29
N ALA A 443 -10.04 16.16 -8.09
CA ALA A 443 -10.87 17.28 -7.69
C ALA A 443 -12.17 16.76 -7.06
N LEU A 444 -12.58 17.32 -5.93
CA LEU A 444 -13.76 16.92 -5.19
C LEU A 444 -14.78 18.07 -5.23
N ALA A 445 -15.95 17.80 -5.79
CA ALA A 445 -17.10 18.71 -5.77
C ALA A 445 -18.24 18.05 -4.98
N ASN A 446 -18.60 18.61 -3.83
CA ASN A 446 -19.63 18.06 -2.93
C ASN A 446 -19.43 16.57 -2.57
N GLY A 447 -18.17 16.14 -2.42
CA GLY A 447 -17.82 14.76 -2.11
C GLY A 447 -17.75 13.81 -3.32
N VAL A 448 -18.13 14.25 -4.53
CA VAL A 448 -17.97 13.46 -5.76
C VAL A 448 -16.60 13.75 -6.40
N PRO A 449 -15.74 12.74 -6.60
CA PRO A 449 -14.44 12.93 -7.24
C PRO A 449 -14.52 13.00 -8.77
N SER A 450 -13.63 13.77 -9.38
CA SER A 450 -13.31 13.72 -10.81
C SER A 450 -12.71 12.37 -11.19
N GLN A 451 -12.51 12.10 -12.48
CA GLN A 451 -11.43 11.18 -12.86
C GLN A 451 -10.09 11.81 -12.45
N ALA A 452 -9.10 10.99 -12.12
CA ALA A 452 -7.79 11.46 -11.72
C ALA A 452 -7.00 12.01 -12.92
N SER A 453 -6.26 13.08 -12.69
CA SER A 453 -5.08 13.38 -13.51
C SER A 453 -3.85 12.78 -12.84
N ILE A 454 -2.99 12.12 -13.62
CA ILE A 454 -1.72 11.59 -13.12
C ILE A 454 -0.67 12.69 -13.19
N VAL A 455 -0.04 13.01 -12.06
CA VAL A 455 1.05 13.99 -11.99
C VAL A 455 2.28 13.39 -11.33
N ARG A 456 3.45 13.88 -11.72
CA ARG A 456 4.71 13.60 -11.02
C ARG A 456 5.01 14.72 -10.04
N VAL A 457 5.41 14.37 -8.83
CA VAL A 457 6.00 15.25 -7.83
C VAL A 457 7.50 14.99 -7.75
N THR A 458 8.31 16.04 -7.83
CA THR A 458 9.76 15.99 -7.63
C THR A 458 10.14 16.66 -6.30
N PRO A 459 11.36 16.38 -5.77
CA PRO A 459 11.90 17.10 -4.64
C PRO A 459 11.87 18.63 -4.80
#